data_AF-A0A371IV32-F1
#
_entry.id   AF-A0A371IV32-F1
#
_cell.length_a   1.000
_cell.length_b   1.000
_cell.length_c   1.000
_cell.angle_alpha   90.00
_cell.angle_beta   90.00
_cell.angle_gamma   90.00
#
_symmetry.space_group_name_H-M   'P 1'
#
loop_
_entity.id
_entity.type
_entity.pdbx_description
1 polymer ?
#
loop_
_entity_poly.entity_id
_entity_poly.type
_entity_poly.pdbx_seq_one_letter_code
_entity_poly.pdbx_strand_id
1 'polypeptide(L)'
;MMNNINNNSYNRNLYGKSQIKSSNEIKQIQNKLLPEINIEELPKEELIKLNKFQNEEFVKLFKKIQEQIKEAELIAIKIVKGEKLTAEEQRFIREKYPDMKQTAEQSIKESKDLKEELKSCKTDGERQKLLSNAISDVKDMAKKGALSEIQVRIKMSGVEEVAKSLKKIQEQVQKAELIAVKIVKGEKLTAEELRFIREKYPDMKQTAEQSIKECKNLRQELKNCKTDGERQKILSNAISDVEDMAKKGVLSKVEVRIKMLAIEEVVMFSKKIPEQIKKAELIAIKIVKGEKLTSKEVLFISEEYPDMKQIAEQSIKECKDLKEELKNCKTNEERQKVLSNAINDVEDMAKKGILSEVQVRIRMSAIEEVKKEDEKMNNKEKEPKFYINPYIYINSGEFLDKLAVIMIIVVIIIGILYIF
;
A
#
# COMPACT_ATOMS: atom_id res chain seq x y z
N MET A 1 26.60 -28.60 34.21
CA MET A 1 26.50 -27.51 35.21
C MET A 1 26.49 -26.20 34.42
N MET A 2 25.33 -25.54 34.23
CA MET A 2 24.63 -24.66 35.21
C MET A 2 25.54 -23.50 35.65
N ASN A 3 25.16 -22.22 35.69
CA ASN A 3 23.93 -21.45 35.48
C ASN A 3 24.43 -19.98 35.27
N ASN A 4 23.90 -19.13 34.38
CA ASN A 4 22.56 -18.55 34.25
C ASN A 4 22.21 -17.48 35.31
N ILE A 5 21.51 -16.43 34.82
CA ILE A 5 20.64 -15.44 35.51
C ILE A 5 21.40 -14.22 36.11
N ASN A 6 21.08 -12.94 35.86
CA ASN A 6 19.79 -12.23 35.73
C ASN A 6 20.03 -10.93 34.90
N ASN A 7 19.25 -10.50 33.91
CA ASN A 7 17.83 -10.08 33.86
C ASN A 7 17.44 -8.88 34.75
N ASN A 8 17.06 -7.78 34.09
CA ASN A 8 15.87 -6.95 34.30
C ASN A 8 15.67 -6.16 32.99
N SER A 9 14.76 -6.47 32.06
CA SER A 9 13.30 -6.62 32.13
C SER A 9 12.59 -5.43 32.78
N TYR A 10 12.08 -4.53 31.95
CA TYR A 10 10.65 -4.21 31.98
C TYR A 10 10.05 -4.25 30.58
N ASN A 11 8.86 -4.81 30.57
CA ASN A 11 8.04 -5.29 29.48
C ASN A 11 6.95 -4.23 29.16
N ARG A 12 6.51 -4.21 27.89
CA ARG A 12 5.22 -3.68 27.37
C ARG A 12 4.76 -2.26 27.71
N ASN A 13 4.65 -1.45 26.66
CA ASN A 13 3.34 -1.25 26.04
C ASN A 13 3.46 -0.98 24.53
N LEU A 14 2.78 -1.84 23.76
CA LEU A 14 2.42 -1.65 22.35
C LEU A 14 1.22 -0.71 22.27
N TYR A 15 1.12 0.06 21.19
CA TYR A 15 0.09 1.06 20.87
C TYR A 15 0.10 2.35 21.71
N GLY A 16 1.02 3.25 21.35
CA GLY A 16 0.82 4.68 21.49
C GLY A 16 0.88 5.31 20.11
N LYS A 17 -0.26 5.80 19.60
CA LYS A 17 -0.34 6.73 18.46
C LYS A 17 0.69 7.85 18.66
N SER A 18 1.85 7.72 18.05
CA SER A 18 2.82 8.81 17.95
C SER A 18 2.65 9.41 16.56
N GLN A 19 1.60 10.23 16.42
CA GLN A 19 1.64 11.31 15.44
C GLN A 19 2.76 12.27 15.90
N ILE A 20 4.01 11.98 15.53
CA ILE A 20 5.12 12.87 15.86
C ILE A 20 5.46 13.70 14.64
N LYS A 21 5.08 14.97 14.75
CA LYS A 21 5.41 16.09 13.86
C LYS A 21 6.94 16.28 13.81
N SER A 22 7.64 15.52 12.96
CA SER A 22 9.11 15.56 12.85
C SER A 22 9.68 16.91 12.39
N SER A 23 8.86 17.79 11.81
CA SER A 23 9.28 19.16 11.47
C SER A 23 9.39 20.09 12.68
N ASN A 24 8.67 19.82 13.78
CA ASN A 24 8.66 20.71 14.94
C ASN A 24 9.79 20.40 15.92
N GLU A 25 10.23 19.15 16.04
CA GLU A 25 11.37 18.80 16.90
C GLU A 25 12.69 19.33 16.32
N ILE A 26 12.90 19.25 15.01
CA ILE A 26 14.10 19.84 14.37
C ILE A 26 14.09 21.37 14.49
N LYS A 27 12.94 22.02 14.33
CA LYS A 27 12.78 23.47 14.54
C LYS A 27 12.91 23.88 16.01
N GLN A 28 12.41 23.07 16.95
CA GLN A 28 12.59 23.28 18.39
C GLN A 28 14.05 23.03 18.81
N ILE A 29 14.75 22.10 18.16
CA ILE A 29 16.18 21.88 18.34
C ILE A 29 16.98 23.08 17.79
N GLN A 30 16.62 23.62 16.62
CA GLN A 30 17.17 24.88 16.08
C GLN A 30 16.96 26.06 17.05
N ASN A 31 15.75 26.21 17.61
CA ASN A 31 15.42 27.31 18.51
C ASN A 31 15.95 27.13 19.94
N LYS A 32 16.26 25.90 20.39
CA LYS A 32 16.92 25.63 21.68
C LYS A 32 18.44 25.66 21.61
N LEU A 33 19.04 25.43 20.44
CA LEU A 33 20.51 25.43 20.23
C LEU A 33 21.06 26.81 19.85
N LEU A 34 20.18 27.78 19.58
CA LEU A 34 20.50 29.21 19.52
C LEU A 34 19.99 29.87 20.81
N PRO A 35 20.62 29.69 21.97
CA PRO A 35 20.52 30.75 22.95
C PRO A 35 21.11 31.99 22.28
N GLU A 36 20.31 33.05 22.15
CA GLU A 36 20.87 34.40 22.04
C GLU A 36 21.93 34.49 23.13
N ILE A 37 23.17 34.74 22.72
CA ILE A 37 24.24 35.00 23.67
C ILE A 37 23.69 36.11 24.57
N ASN A 38 23.53 35.85 25.87
CA ASN A 38 23.34 36.93 26.81
C ASN A 38 24.72 37.58 26.99
N ILE A 39 24.98 38.60 26.17
CA ILE A 39 26.31 39.17 25.87
C ILE A 39 26.85 40.02 27.04
N GLU A 40 26.15 40.17 28.16
CA GLU A 40 26.43 41.26 29.11
C GLU A 40 27.25 40.91 30.35
N GLU A 41 27.62 39.65 30.61
CA GLU A 41 28.37 39.33 31.84
C GLU A 41 29.86 39.17 31.58
N LEU A 42 30.55 40.32 31.48
CA LEU A 42 31.98 40.39 31.84
C LEU A 42 32.16 39.82 33.26
N PRO A 43 33.25 39.08 33.56
CA PRO A 43 33.58 38.72 34.94
C PRO A 43 33.83 40.02 35.73
N LYS A 44 32.81 40.45 36.47
CA LYS A 44 32.77 41.73 37.20
C LYS A 44 33.90 41.85 38.25
N GLU A 45 34.46 40.71 38.66
CA GLU A 45 35.47 40.61 39.72
C GLU A 45 36.87 41.08 39.29
N GLU A 46 37.20 41.09 37.99
CA GLU A 46 38.51 41.56 37.49
C GLU A 46 38.52 43.02 37.01
N LEU A 47 37.37 43.57 36.62
CA LEU A 47 37.19 44.96 36.19
C LEU A 47 37.42 46.00 37.31
N ILE A 48 37.36 45.56 38.58
CA ILE A 48 37.48 46.43 39.77
C ILE A 48 38.92 46.94 39.97
N LYS A 49 39.92 46.37 39.28
CA LYS A 49 41.35 46.73 39.45
C LYS A 49 41.91 47.70 38.41
N LEU A 50 41.12 48.18 37.45
CA LEU A 50 41.57 49.01 36.32
C LEU A 50 40.99 50.44 36.39
N ASN A 51 41.77 51.42 35.93
CA ASN A 51 41.36 52.83 35.87
C ASN A 51 40.28 53.02 34.78
N LYS A 52 39.41 54.03 34.89
CA LYS A 52 38.28 54.28 33.95
C LYS A 52 38.68 54.28 32.46
N PHE A 53 39.85 54.85 32.12
CA PHE A 53 40.40 54.88 30.76
C PHE A 53 40.90 53.50 30.28
N GLN A 54 41.55 52.72 31.16
CA GLN A 54 42.00 51.36 30.86
C GLN A 54 40.82 50.40 30.68
N ASN A 55 39.72 50.63 31.41
CA ASN A 55 38.48 49.90 31.22
C ASN A 55 37.84 50.15 29.85
N GLU A 56 37.87 51.37 29.32
CA GLU A 56 37.32 51.67 27.99
C GLU A 56 38.12 51.04 26.83
N GLU A 57 39.45 51.07 26.88
CA GLU A 57 40.31 50.43 25.88
C GLU A 57 40.20 48.90 25.93
N PHE A 58 40.15 48.32 27.14
CA PHE A 58 39.97 46.89 27.33
C PHE A 58 38.62 46.39 26.79
N VAL A 59 37.53 47.11 27.07
CA VAL A 59 36.19 46.77 26.55
C VAL A 59 36.15 46.84 25.02
N LYS A 60 36.80 47.84 24.40
CA LYS A 60 36.91 47.94 22.93
C LYS A 60 37.71 46.77 22.35
N LEU A 61 38.83 46.40 22.96
CA LEU A 61 39.64 45.26 22.54
C LEU A 61 38.87 43.95 22.66
N PHE A 62 38.20 43.73 23.79
CA PHE A 62 37.40 42.54 24.04
C PHE A 62 36.27 42.40 23.03
N LYS A 63 35.55 43.48 22.74
CA LYS A 63 34.50 43.50 21.71
C LYS A 63 35.06 43.14 20.33
N LYS A 64 36.22 43.69 19.95
CA LYS A 64 36.90 43.36 18.70
C LYS A 64 37.30 41.88 18.62
N ILE A 65 37.78 41.30 19.71
CA ILE A 65 38.10 39.86 19.80
C ILE A 65 36.83 39.03 19.63
N GLN A 66 35.72 39.40 20.28
CA GLN A 66 34.45 38.70 20.14
C GLN A 66 33.91 38.75 18.69
N GLU A 67 34.03 39.89 18.02
CA GLU A 67 33.64 40.05 16.62
C GLU A 67 34.49 39.15 15.70
N GLN A 68 35.81 39.14 15.91
CA GLN A 68 36.72 38.28 15.15
C GLN A 68 36.46 36.78 15.38
N ILE A 69 36.13 36.38 16.61
CA ILE A 69 35.73 35.01 16.95
C ILE A 69 34.43 34.62 16.22
N LYS A 70 33.43 35.51 16.20
CA LYS A 70 32.17 35.27 15.46
C LYS A 70 32.41 35.16 13.97
N GLU A 71 33.25 36.01 13.40
CA GLU A 71 33.63 35.95 11.99
C GLU A 71 34.34 34.62 11.66
N ALA A 72 35.29 34.21 12.51
CA ALA A 72 35.99 32.93 12.37
C ALA A 72 35.04 31.73 12.45
N GLU A 73 34.09 31.75 13.38
CA GLU A 73 33.06 30.72 13.50
C GLU A 73 32.22 30.63 12.22
N LEU A 74 31.76 31.76 11.68
CA LEU A 74 30.98 31.79 10.44
C LEU A 74 31.77 31.24 9.26
N ILE A 75 33.06 31.61 9.14
CA ILE A 75 33.95 31.08 8.11
C ILE A 75 34.13 29.56 8.28
N ALA A 76 34.31 29.06 9.50
CA ALA A 76 34.41 27.64 9.79
C ALA A 76 33.12 26.89 9.40
N ILE A 77 31.94 27.45 9.67
CA ILE A 77 30.66 26.88 9.24
C ILE A 77 30.54 26.89 7.71
N LYS A 78 30.97 27.97 7.03
CA LYS A 78 31.02 28.02 5.55
C LYS A 78 31.88 26.90 4.98
N ILE A 79 33.03 26.62 5.59
CA ILE A 79 33.91 25.50 5.22
C ILE A 79 33.14 24.18 5.30
N VAL A 80 32.49 23.90 6.43
CA VAL A 80 31.73 22.65 6.63
C VAL A 80 30.60 22.48 5.61
N LYS A 81 29.90 23.57 5.28
CA LYS A 81 28.83 23.58 4.27
C LYS A 81 29.36 23.46 2.83
N GLY A 82 30.67 23.56 2.62
CA GLY A 82 31.30 23.55 1.29
C GLY A 82 31.05 24.84 0.50
N GLU A 83 30.75 25.95 1.19
CA GLU A 83 30.61 27.26 0.56
C GLU A 83 31.97 27.78 0.09
N LYS A 84 31.99 28.55 -1.00
CA LYS A 84 33.22 29.16 -1.51
C LYS A 84 33.68 30.26 -0.56
N LEU A 85 34.91 30.14 -0.07
CA LEU A 85 35.57 31.19 0.71
C LEU A 85 36.31 32.19 -0.18
N THR A 86 36.33 33.46 0.22
CA THR A 86 37.21 34.46 -0.36
C THR A 86 38.67 34.22 0.05
N ALA A 87 39.63 34.82 -0.66
CA ALA A 87 41.04 34.73 -0.30
C ALA A 87 41.33 35.31 1.09
N GLU A 88 40.61 36.37 1.47
CA GLU A 88 40.71 37.00 2.79
C GLU A 88 40.18 36.09 3.89
N GLU A 89 39.02 35.47 3.71
CA GLU A 89 38.46 34.50 4.67
C GLU A 89 39.39 33.30 4.86
N GLN A 90 39.96 32.77 3.76
CA GLN A 90 40.91 31.66 3.80
C GLN A 90 42.19 32.01 4.57
N ARG A 91 42.69 33.24 4.39
CA ARG A 91 43.88 33.71 5.09
C ARG A 91 43.57 33.97 6.56
N PHE A 92 42.47 34.66 6.84
CA PHE A 92 42.02 34.99 8.19
C PHE A 92 41.88 33.74 9.06
N ILE A 93 41.10 32.75 8.64
CA ILE A 93 40.88 31.54 9.44
C ILE A 93 42.17 30.71 9.61
N ARG A 94 43.03 30.67 8.58
CA ARG A 94 44.28 29.91 8.62
C ARG A 94 45.31 30.53 9.55
N GLU A 95 45.43 31.85 9.55
CA GLU A 95 46.45 32.58 10.30
C GLU A 95 46.01 32.91 11.73
N LYS A 96 44.72 33.23 11.94
CA LYS A 96 44.22 33.72 13.23
C LYS A 96 43.51 32.67 14.08
N TYR A 97 42.83 31.70 13.45
CA TYR A 97 42.00 30.71 14.14
C TYR A 97 42.19 29.29 13.54
N PRO A 98 43.44 28.77 13.54
CA PRO A 98 43.75 27.47 12.94
C PRO A 98 43.02 26.29 13.60
N ASP A 99 42.66 26.41 14.88
CA ASP A 99 41.88 25.46 15.66
C ASP A 99 40.43 25.33 15.16
N MET A 100 39.78 26.45 14.84
CA MET A 100 38.43 26.46 14.26
C MET A 100 38.44 25.89 12.84
N LYS A 101 39.48 26.20 12.06
CA LYS A 101 39.69 25.59 10.74
C LYS A 101 39.84 24.07 10.85
N GLN A 102 40.68 23.58 11.76
CA GLN A 102 40.88 22.15 11.99
C GLN A 102 39.58 21.47 12.43
N THR A 103 38.79 22.10 13.29
CA THR A 103 37.48 21.59 13.72
C THR A 103 36.51 21.47 12.53
N ALA A 104 36.50 22.47 11.64
CA ALA A 104 35.70 22.42 10.42
C ALA A 104 36.13 21.27 9.49
N GLU A 105 37.43 21.11 9.26
CA GLU A 105 37.98 20.02 8.44
C GLU A 105 37.64 18.64 9.02
N GLN A 106 37.74 18.47 10.34
CA GLN A 106 37.32 17.26 11.02
C GLN A 106 35.81 17.00 10.85
N SER A 107 34.99 18.04 11.02
CA SER A 107 33.54 17.92 10.85
C SER A 107 33.15 17.54 9.42
N ILE A 108 33.86 18.04 8.40
CA ILE A 108 33.66 17.61 7.01
C ILE A 108 33.89 16.10 6.87
N LYS A 109 34.99 15.60 7.44
CA LYS A 109 35.34 14.17 7.37
C LYS A 109 34.27 13.32 8.04
N GLU A 110 33.93 13.63 9.29
CA GLU A 110 32.86 12.95 10.04
C GLU A 110 31.52 12.98 9.29
N SER A 111 31.16 14.13 8.71
CA SER A 111 29.91 14.28 7.94
C SER A 111 29.94 13.46 6.64
N LYS A 112 31.10 13.30 6.02
CA LYS A 112 31.26 12.47 4.82
C LYS A 112 31.09 11.00 5.17
N ASP A 113 31.73 10.55 6.24
CA ASP A 113 31.66 9.17 6.72
C ASP A 113 30.21 8.80 7.09
N LEU A 114 29.52 9.67 7.85
CA LEU A 114 28.10 9.52 8.16
C LEU A 114 27.20 9.46 6.90
N LYS A 115 27.52 10.25 5.86
CA LYS A 115 26.76 10.21 4.59
C LYS A 115 26.95 8.90 3.83
N GLU A 116 28.13 8.28 3.91
CA GLU A 116 28.35 6.96 3.32
C GLU A 116 27.63 5.87 4.12
N GLU A 117 27.67 5.94 5.45
CA GLU A 117 26.90 5.02 6.32
C GLU A 117 25.39 5.12 6.05
N LEU A 118 24.85 6.33 5.85
CA LEU A 118 23.44 6.54 5.49
C LEU A 118 23.01 5.78 4.22
N LYS A 119 23.91 5.64 3.24
CA LYS A 119 23.62 4.92 1.99
C LYS A 119 23.55 3.41 2.22
N SER A 120 24.31 2.90 3.18
CA SER A 120 24.34 1.47 3.53
C SER A 120 23.14 1.02 4.37
N CYS A 121 22.49 1.95 5.08
CA CYS A 121 21.29 1.66 5.86
C CYS A 121 20.16 1.14 4.95
N LYS A 122 19.49 0.07 5.40
CA LYS A 122 18.38 -0.57 4.68
C LYS A 122 17.06 0.13 4.95
N THR A 123 16.88 0.68 6.16
CA THR A 123 15.61 1.28 6.58
C THR A 123 15.75 2.75 6.94
N ASP A 124 14.65 3.50 6.81
CA ASP A 124 14.60 4.89 7.27
C ASP A 124 14.78 5.00 8.79
N GLY A 125 14.35 3.99 9.56
CA GLY A 125 14.55 3.93 11.00
C GLY A 125 16.04 3.88 11.38
N GLU A 126 16.83 3.04 10.69
CA GLU A 126 18.28 2.99 10.85
C GLU A 126 18.93 4.34 10.52
N ARG A 127 18.52 4.96 9.42
CA ARG A 127 19.04 6.28 9.00
C ARG A 127 18.74 7.37 10.03
N GLN A 128 17.52 7.41 10.56
CA GLN A 128 17.14 8.37 11.60
C GLN A 128 17.89 8.12 12.91
N LYS A 129 18.08 6.86 13.29
CA LYS A 129 18.85 6.48 14.48
C LYS A 129 20.31 6.91 14.35
N LEU A 130 20.92 6.69 13.18
CA LEU A 130 22.30 7.13 12.91
C LEU A 130 22.45 8.65 13.09
N LEU A 131 21.53 9.43 12.50
CA LEU A 131 21.54 10.88 12.67
C LEU A 131 21.31 11.30 14.13
N SER A 132 20.40 10.63 14.83
CA SER A 132 20.11 10.90 16.24
C SER A 132 21.30 10.61 17.14
N ASN A 133 22.02 9.51 16.90
CA ASN A 133 23.25 9.17 17.60
C ASN A 133 24.32 10.25 17.39
N ALA A 134 24.56 10.68 16.15
CA ALA A 134 25.52 11.74 15.86
C ALA A 134 25.19 13.06 16.59
N ILE A 135 23.90 13.44 16.66
CA ILE A 135 23.45 14.60 17.44
C ILE A 135 23.70 14.39 18.95
N SER A 136 23.43 13.19 19.47
CA SER A 136 23.64 12.88 20.89
C SER A 136 25.11 12.93 21.25
N ASP A 137 25.98 12.37 20.42
CA ASP A 137 27.41 12.30 20.65
C ASP A 137 28.01 13.71 20.77
N VAL A 138 27.66 14.62 19.86
CA VAL A 138 28.10 16.03 19.94
C VAL A 138 27.58 16.70 21.23
N LYS A 139 26.31 16.48 21.60
CA LYS A 139 25.73 17.03 22.83
C LYS A 139 26.40 16.48 24.08
N ASP A 140 26.74 15.20 24.11
CA ASP A 140 27.34 14.57 25.28
C ASP A 140 28.80 14.97 25.43
N MET A 141 29.53 15.16 24.33
CA MET A 141 30.86 15.78 24.37
C MET A 141 30.80 17.23 24.88
N ALA A 142 29.79 18.01 24.46
CA ALA A 142 29.59 19.37 24.97
C ALA A 142 29.33 19.39 26.49
N LYS A 143 28.42 18.54 26.98
CA LYS A 143 28.11 18.42 28.42
C LYS A 143 29.34 18.02 29.26
N LYS A 144 30.22 17.18 28.70
CA LYS A 144 31.46 16.75 29.34
C LYS A 144 32.57 17.81 29.27
N GLY A 145 32.33 18.96 28.65
CA GLY A 145 33.34 20.00 28.43
C GLY A 145 34.43 19.62 27.43
N ALA A 146 34.24 18.52 26.69
CA ALA A 146 35.21 18.04 25.70
C ALA A 146 35.18 18.85 24.38
N LEU A 147 34.10 19.61 24.15
CA LEU A 147 33.98 20.55 23.05
C LEU A 147 33.59 21.92 23.58
N SER A 148 34.23 22.97 23.06
CA SER A 148 33.79 24.33 23.27
C SER A 148 32.47 24.59 22.54
N GLU A 149 31.72 25.63 22.95
CA GLU A 149 30.47 25.99 22.28
C GLU A 149 30.64 26.26 20.79
N ILE A 150 31.77 26.88 20.40
CA ILE A 150 32.09 27.16 19.00
C ILE A 150 32.31 25.85 18.24
N GLN A 151 33.07 24.90 18.82
CA GLN A 151 33.29 23.59 18.21
C GLN A 151 31.99 22.79 18.07
N VAL A 152 31.08 22.91 19.04
CA VAL A 152 29.73 22.33 18.96
C VAL A 152 28.96 22.90 17.78
N ARG A 153 28.92 24.23 17.61
CA ARG A 153 28.20 24.88 16.50
C ARG A 153 28.78 24.48 15.13
N ILE A 154 30.10 24.42 15.01
CA ILE A 154 30.79 23.94 13.79
C ILE A 154 30.41 22.48 13.51
N LYS A 155 30.54 21.56 14.49
CA LYS A 155 30.22 20.14 14.30
C LYS A 155 28.74 19.89 14.00
N MET A 156 27.84 20.62 14.66
CA MET A 156 26.40 20.54 14.41
C MET A 156 26.05 20.98 12.98
N SER A 157 26.75 21.97 12.42
CA SER A 157 26.56 22.34 11.01
C SER A 157 26.89 21.21 10.04
N GLY A 158 27.84 20.34 10.37
CA GLY A 158 28.14 19.14 9.60
C GLY A 158 27.02 18.10 9.68
N VAL A 159 26.50 17.87 10.89
CA VAL A 159 25.34 17.00 11.13
C VAL A 159 24.08 17.51 10.40
N GLU A 160 23.90 18.83 10.28
CA GLU A 160 22.84 19.42 9.46
C GLU A 160 22.98 19.08 7.96
N GLU A 161 24.20 19.07 7.42
CA GLU A 161 24.45 18.64 6.04
C GLU A 161 24.18 17.14 5.82
N VAL A 162 24.42 16.31 6.83
CA VAL A 162 24.01 14.89 6.85
C VAL A 162 22.48 14.81 6.82
N ALA A 163 21.78 15.59 7.64
CA ALA A 163 20.31 15.62 7.67
C ALA A 163 19.69 16.07 6.33
N LYS A 164 20.27 17.07 5.66
CA LYS A 164 19.86 17.46 4.28
C LYS A 164 20.03 16.32 3.28
N SER A 165 21.12 15.55 3.41
CA SER A 165 21.38 14.40 2.54
C SER A 165 20.37 13.28 2.78
N LEU A 166 20.03 13.00 4.04
CA LEU A 166 18.97 12.07 4.41
C LEU A 166 17.62 12.47 3.78
N LYS A 167 17.25 13.76 3.85
CA LYS A 167 16.02 14.25 3.23
C LYS A 167 15.99 14.01 1.71
N LYS A 168 17.09 14.26 1.01
CA LYS A 168 17.21 13.95 -0.43
C LYS A 168 17.05 12.46 -0.73
N ILE A 169 17.60 11.58 0.10
CA ILE A 169 17.42 10.12 -0.04
C ILE A 169 15.94 9.76 0.13
N GLN A 170 15.25 10.32 1.13
CA GLN A 170 13.83 10.07 1.36
C GLN A 170 12.96 10.53 0.18
N GLU A 171 13.23 11.71 -0.37
CA GLU A 171 12.53 12.22 -1.56
C GLU A 171 12.75 11.31 -2.78
N GLN A 172 13.98 10.80 -2.96
CA GLN A 172 14.30 9.86 -4.06
C GLN A 172 13.60 8.51 -3.87
N VAL A 173 13.55 7.98 -2.64
CA VAL A 173 12.83 6.74 -2.31
C VAL A 173 11.33 6.91 -2.57
N GLN A 174 10.73 8.02 -2.16
CA GLN A 174 9.31 8.31 -2.44
C GLN A 174 9.04 8.42 -3.93
N LYS A 175 9.94 9.05 -4.69
CA LYS A 175 9.84 9.10 -6.16
C LYS A 175 9.90 7.69 -6.76
N ALA A 176 10.81 6.84 -6.30
CA ALA A 176 10.94 5.46 -6.76
C ALA A 176 9.68 4.64 -6.44
N GLU A 177 9.12 4.82 -5.24
CA GLU A 177 7.87 4.19 -4.82
C GLU A 177 6.71 4.60 -5.73
N LEU A 178 6.55 5.90 -6.04
CA LEU A 178 5.53 6.37 -6.98
C LEU A 178 5.68 5.74 -8.37
N ILE A 179 6.91 5.61 -8.87
CA ILE A 179 7.18 4.94 -10.15
C ILE A 179 6.83 3.45 -10.08
N ALA A 180 7.17 2.76 -8.98
CA ALA A 180 6.80 1.36 -8.77
C ALA A 180 5.28 1.17 -8.75
N VAL A 181 4.52 2.11 -8.14
CA VAL A 181 3.06 2.09 -8.17
C VAL A 181 2.52 2.25 -9.59
N LYS A 182 3.09 3.16 -10.39
CA LYS A 182 2.72 3.29 -11.82
C LYS A 182 2.93 1.99 -12.59
N ILE A 183 4.05 1.31 -12.34
CA ILE A 183 4.35 0.00 -12.94
C ILE A 183 3.22 -0.98 -12.62
N VAL A 184 2.90 -1.15 -11.33
CA VAL A 184 1.84 -2.06 -10.85
C VAL A 184 0.48 -1.76 -11.49
N LYS A 185 0.14 -0.48 -11.63
CA LYS A 185 -1.12 -0.04 -12.27
C LYS A 185 -1.12 -0.19 -13.80
N GLY A 186 0.01 -0.51 -14.42
CA GLY A 186 0.16 -0.58 -15.87
C GLY A 186 0.13 0.80 -16.55
N GLU A 187 0.44 1.87 -15.80
CA GLU A 187 0.57 3.21 -16.35
C GLU A 187 1.84 3.32 -17.22
N LYS A 188 1.78 4.16 -18.27
CA LYS A 188 2.95 4.41 -19.11
C LYS A 188 3.97 5.24 -18.33
N LEU A 189 5.19 4.72 -18.21
CA LEU A 189 6.33 5.45 -17.67
C LEU A 189 7.00 6.30 -18.74
N THR A 190 7.52 7.46 -18.33
CA THR A 190 8.45 8.25 -19.14
C THR A 190 9.83 7.57 -19.20
N ALA A 191 10.63 7.91 -20.20
CA ALA A 191 12.00 7.39 -20.33
C ALA A 191 12.87 7.74 -19.09
N GLU A 192 12.65 8.91 -18.50
CA GLU A 192 13.36 9.35 -17.30
C GLU A 192 12.99 8.54 -16.06
N GLU A 193 11.70 8.27 -15.84
CA GLU A 193 11.23 7.42 -14.74
C GLU A 193 11.78 6.01 -14.87
N LEU A 194 11.78 5.48 -16.08
CA LEU A 194 12.24 4.12 -16.37
C LEU A 194 13.75 3.98 -16.19
N ARG A 195 14.53 5.01 -16.58
CA ARG A 195 15.96 5.08 -16.30
C ARG A 195 16.23 5.23 -14.80
N PHE A 196 15.52 6.15 -14.14
CA PHE A 196 15.69 6.43 -12.71
C PHE A 196 15.49 5.19 -11.85
N ILE A 197 14.36 4.48 -12.00
CA ILE A 197 14.08 3.31 -11.16
C ILE A 197 15.02 2.15 -11.49
N ARG A 198 15.39 1.96 -12.77
CA ARG A 198 16.32 0.89 -13.19
C ARG A 198 17.72 1.08 -12.61
N GLU A 199 18.24 2.30 -12.62
CA GLU A 199 19.61 2.58 -12.21
C GLU A 199 19.75 2.81 -10.69
N LYS A 200 18.75 3.44 -10.05
CA LYS A 200 18.85 3.83 -8.63
C LYS A 200 18.15 2.87 -7.68
N TYR A 201 17.07 2.22 -8.11
CA TYR A 201 16.24 1.37 -7.26
C TYR A 201 15.79 0.09 -7.99
N PRO A 202 16.73 -0.73 -8.48
CA PRO A 202 16.42 -1.93 -9.26
C PRO A 202 15.54 -2.92 -8.49
N ASP A 203 15.73 -3.05 -7.18
CA ASP A 203 14.96 -3.96 -6.33
C ASP A 203 13.48 -3.56 -6.29
N MET A 204 13.16 -2.27 -6.15
CA MET A 204 11.77 -1.79 -6.17
C MET A 204 11.10 -2.05 -7.52
N LYS A 205 11.84 -1.89 -8.62
CA LYS A 205 11.36 -2.21 -9.96
C LYS A 205 11.05 -3.70 -10.06
N GLN A 206 11.97 -4.56 -9.60
CA GLN A 206 11.79 -6.00 -9.62
C GLN A 206 10.58 -6.43 -8.78
N THR A 207 10.40 -5.89 -7.58
CA THR A 207 9.24 -6.16 -6.73
C THR A 207 7.93 -5.77 -7.43
N ALA A 208 7.90 -4.62 -8.10
CA ALA A 208 6.72 -4.19 -8.86
C ALA A 208 6.41 -5.17 -10.01
N GLU A 209 7.42 -5.55 -10.79
CA GLU A 209 7.27 -6.50 -11.90
C GLU A 209 6.83 -7.90 -11.43
N GLN A 210 7.40 -8.39 -10.34
CA GLN A 210 6.99 -9.65 -9.72
C GLN A 210 5.55 -9.58 -9.21
N SER A 211 5.16 -8.49 -8.56
CA SER A 211 3.79 -8.30 -8.06
C SER A 211 2.78 -8.34 -9.21
N ILE A 212 3.09 -7.75 -10.37
CA ILE A 212 2.22 -7.86 -11.56
C ILE A 212 2.05 -9.31 -11.99
N LYS A 213 3.14 -10.10 -12.00
CA LYS A 213 3.10 -11.52 -12.38
C LYS A 213 2.24 -12.33 -11.41
N GLU A 214 2.43 -12.14 -10.10
CA GLU A 214 1.62 -12.77 -9.05
C GLU A 214 0.14 -12.38 -9.20
N CYS A 215 -0.16 -11.10 -9.42
CA CYS A 215 -1.52 -10.62 -9.64
C CYS A 215 -2.17 -11.15 -10.92
N LYS A 216 -1.41 -11.42 -11.99
CA LYS A 216 -1.94 -12.09 -13.19
C LYS A 216 -2.43 -13.50 -12.87
N ASN A 217 -1.67 -14.26 -12.10
CA ASN A 217 -2.08 -15.59 -11.65
C ASN A 217 -3.32 -15.51 -10.75
N LEU A 218 -3.32 -14.57 -9.79
CA LEU A 218 -4.46 -14.35 -8.90
C LEU A 218 -5.74 -13.99 -9.67
N ARG A 219 -5.65 -13.15 -10.70
CA ARG A 219 -6.79 -12.82 -11.58
C ARG A 219 -7.32 -14.05 -12.30
N GLN A 220 -6.45 -14.94 -12.76
CA GLN A 220 -6.86 -16.17 -13.43
C GLN A 220 -7.58 -17.13 -12.47
N GLU A 221 -7.07 -17.28 -11.25
CA GLU A 221 -7.73 -18.07 -10.22
C GLU A 221 -9.12 -17.52 -9.89
N LEU A 222 -9.26 -16.19 -9.77
CA LEU A 222 -10.55 -15.54 -9.47
C LEU A 222 -11.58 -15.70 -10.59
N LYS A 223 -11.15 -15.75 -11.86
CA LYS A 223 -12.05 -16.03 -12.99
C LYS A 223 -12.65 -17.44 -12.91
N ASN A 224 -11.91 -18.39 -12.34
CA ASN A 224 -12.33 -19.79 -12.23
C ASN A 224 -13.23 -20.06 -11.00
N CYS A 225 -13.37 -19.09 -10.08
CA CYS A 225 -14.23 -19.23 -8.91
C CYS A 225 -15.71 -19.22 -9.29
N LYS A 226 -16.46 -20.17 -8.72
CA LYS A 226 -17.90 -20.31 -8.94
C LYS A 226 -18.71 -19.42 -8.01
N THR A 227 -18.19 -19.14 -6.81
CA THR A 227 -18.90 -18.37 -5.78
C THR A 227 -18.15 -17.12 -5.34
N ASP A 228 -18.87 -16.14 -4.78
CA ASP A 228 -18.24 -14.96 -4.17
C ASP A 228 -17.44 -15.33 -2.92
N GLY A 229 -17.86 -16.35 -2.16
CA GLY A 229 -17.12 -16.83 -0.99
C GLY A 229 -15.74 -17.38 -1.34
N GLU A 230 -15.62 -18.15 -2.43
CA GLU A 230 -14.33 -18.62 -2.96
C GLU A 230 -13.42 -17.45 -3.34
N ARG A 231 -13.97 -16.45 -4.05
CA ARG A 231 -13.22 -15.25 -4.43
C ARG A 231 -12.70 -14.50 -3.21
N GLN A 232 -13.56 -14.28 -2.21
CA GLN A 232 -13.17 -13.59 -0.98
C GLN A 232 -12.09 -14.36 -0.21
N LYS A 233 -12.18 -15.69 -0.15
CA LYS A 233 -11.16 -16.52 0.50
C LYS A 233 -9.79 -16.41 -0.19
N ILE A 234 -9.75 -16.49 -1.51
CA ILE A 234 -8.51 -16.33 -2.30
C ILE A 234 -7.90 -14.95 -2.07
N LEU A 235 -8.70 -13.88 -2.13
CA LEU A 235 -8.24 -12.52 -1.87
C LEU A 235 -7.73 -12.36 -0.42
N SER A 236 -8.46 -12.90 0.56
CA SER A 236 -8.08 -12.84 1.97
C SER A 236 -6.76 -13.56 2.24
N ASN A 237 -6.55 -14.72 1.61
CA ASN A 237 -5.29 -15.45 1.72
C ASN A 237 -4.13 -14.63 1.15
N ALA A 238 -4.29 -14.06 -0.04
CA ALA A 238 -3.26 -13.24 -0.66
C ALA A 238 -2.87 -12.01 0.18
N ILE A 239 -3.86 -11.35 0.82
CA ILE A 239 -3.61 -10.24 1.75
C ILE A 239 -2.86 -10.75 3.00
N SER A 240 -3.36 -11.82 3.62
CA SER A 240 -2.76 -12.39 4.83
C SER A 240 -1.31 -12.83 4.60
N ASP A 241 -1.00 -13.42 3.45
CA ASP A 241 0.36 -13.85 3.11
C ASP A 241 1.33 -12.67 3.10
N VAL A 242 0.93 -11.54 2.50
CA VAL A 242 1.76 -10.32 2.48
C VAL A 242 1.91 -9.76 3.91
N GLU A 243 0.84 -9.72 4.70
CA GLU A 243 0.89 -9.27 6.09
C GLU A 243 1.79 -10.14 6.96
N ASP A 244 1.75 -11.46 6.79
CA ASP A 244 2.56 -12.38 7.57
C ASP A 244 4.03 -12.33 7.18
N MET A 245 4.34 -12.17 5.89
CA MET A 245 5.70 -11.89 5.44
C MET A 245 6.22 -10.55 5.98
N ALA A 246 5.34 -9.53 6.10
CA ALA A 246 5.68 -8.25 6.72
C ALA A 246 5.98 -8.41 8.22
N LYS A 247 5.13 -9.13 8.96
CA LYS A 247 5.32 -9.40 10.41
C LYS A 247 6.62 -10.17 10.67
N LYS A 248 6.97 -11.11 9.79
CA LYS A 248 8.23 -11.87 9.83
C LYS A 248 9.45 -11.05 9.43
N GLY A 249 9.28 -9.81 8.97
CA GLY A 249 10.36 -8.94 8.51
C GLY A 249 10.99 -9.38 7.18
N VAL A 250 10.33 -10.28 6.45
CA VAL A 250 10.79 -10.77 5.13
C VAL A 250 10.59 -9.70 4.07
N LEU A 251 9.45 -9.00 4.11
CA LEU A 251 9.17 -7.87 3.24
C LEU A 251 9.43 -6.55 3.96
N SER A 252 10.14 -5.65 3.29
CA SER A 252 10.24 -4.27 3.72
C SER A 252 8.90 -3.55 3.60
N LYS A 253 8.76 -2.44 4.34
CA LYS A 253 7.56 -1.59 4.30
C LYS A 253 7.18 -1.14 2.89
N VAL A 254 8.17 -0.84 2.05
CA VAL A 254 7.94 -0.39 0.66
C VAL A 254 7.42 -1.55 -0.19
N GLU A 255 8.01 -2.74 -0.06
CA GLU A 255 7.58 -3.93 -0.80
C GLU A 255 6.16 -4.36 -0.42
N VAL A 256 5.82 -4.30 0.86
CA VAL A 256 4.46 -4.54 1.35
C VAL A 256 3.48 -3.59 0.68
N ARG A 257 3.80 -2.29 0.61
CA ARG A 257 2.91 -1.30 0.00
C ARG A 257 2.72 -1.55 -1.50
N ILE A 258 3.80 -1.86 -2.22
CA ILE A 258 3.75 -2.20 -3.65
C ILE A 258 2.87 -3.43 -3.87
N LYS A 259 3.08 -4.51 -3.11
CA LYS A 259 2.30 -5.75 -3.22
C LYS A 259 0.83 -5.55 -2.86
N MET A 260 0.53 -4.80 -1.79
CA MET A 260 -0.86 -4.50 -1.40
C MET A 260 -1.59 -3.68 -2.46
N LEU A 261 -0.96 -2.65 -3.03
CA LEU A 261 -1.54 -1.88 -4.14
C LEU A 261 -1.80 -2.76 -5.37
N ALA A 262 -0.93 -3.74 -5.64
CA ALA A 262 -1.17 -4.70 -6.72
C ALA A 262 -2.39 -5.58 -6.44
N ILE A 263 -2.54 -6.04 -5.19
CA ILE A 263 -3.71 -6.82 -4.77
C ILE A 263 -4.99 -5.98 -4.82
N GLU A 264 -4.97 -4.69 -4.46
CA GLU A 264 -6.12 -3.79 -4.58
C GLU A 264 -6.66 -3.71 -6.02
N GLU A 265 -5.78 -3.65 -7.03
CA GLU A 265 -6.18 -3.72 -8.44
C GLU A 265 -6.86 -5.06 -8.79
N VAL A 266 -6.45 -6.15 -8.16
CA VAL A 266 -7.10 -7.46 -8.30
C VAL A 266 -8.46 -7.50 -7.58
N VAL A 267 -8.58 -6.88 -6.41
CA VAL A 267 -9.86 -6.73 -5.70
C VAL A 267 -10.86 -5.95 -6.56
N MET A 268 -10.43 -4.85 -7.17
CA MET A 268 -11.25 -4.05 -8.07
C MET A 268 -11.67 -4.82 -9.33
N PHE A 269 -10.78 -5.65 -9.88
CA PHE A 269 -11.13 -6.58 -10.94
C PHE A 269 -12.17 -7.62 -10.48
N SER A 270 -11.97 -8.24 -9.30
CA SER A 270 -12.85 -9.26 -8.75
C SER A 270 -14.29 -8.76 -8.58
N LYS A 271 -14.47 -7.49 -8.20
CA LYS A 271 -15.80 -6.87 -8.06
C LYS A 271 -16.59 -6.81 -9.36
N LYS A 272 -15.92 -6.82 -10.52
CA LYS A 272 -16.57 -6.78 -11.85
C LYS A 272 -16.99 -8.17 -12.34
N ILE A 273 -16.40 -9.24 -11.81
CA ILE A 273 -16.66 -10.62 -12.25
C ILE A 273 -18.15 -11.00 -12.10
N PRO A 274 -18.83 -10.75 -10.96
CA PRO A 274 -20.25 -11.12 -10.81
C PRO A 274 -21.17 -10.45 -11.83
N GLU A 275 -20.90 -9.18 -12.16
CA GLU A 275 -21.68 -8.44 -13.16
C GLU A 275 -21.46 -9.00 -14.57
N GLN A 276 -20.21 -9.36 -14.90
CA GLN A 276 -19.89 -9.99 -16.19
C GLN A 276 -20.49 -11.39 -16.31
N ILE A 277 -20.49 -12.20 -15.25
CA ILE A 277 -21.16 -13.49 -15.19
C ILE A 277 -22.66 -13.33 -15.42
N LYS A 278 -23.32 -12.39 -14.73
CA LYS A 278 -24.76 -12.10 -14.93
C LYS A 278 -25.06 -11.69 -16.38
N LYS A 279 -24.21 -10.86 -16.98
CA LYS A 279 -24.35 -10.47 -18.37
C LYS A 279 -24.19 -11.65 -19.33
N ALA A 280 -23.19 -12.51 -19.10
CA ALA A 280 -22.97 -13.71 -19.89
C ALA A 280 -24.14 -14.69 -19.77
N GLU A 281 -24.68 -14.88 -18.56
CA GLU A 281 -25.87 -15.68 -18.32
C GLU A 281 -27.09 -15.16 -19.09
N LEU A 282 -27.36 -13.84 -19.06
CA LEU A 282 -28.46 -13.26 -19.83
C LEU A 282 -28.30 -13.50 -21.34
N ILE A 283 -27.08 -13.39 -21.87
CA ILE A 283 -26.79 -13.67 -23.28
C ILE A 283 -27.00 -15.16 -23.57
N ALA A 284 -26.58 -16.06 -22.69
CA ALA A 284 -26.85 -17.50 -22.82
C ALA A 284 -28.36 -17.80 -22.80
N ILE A 285 -29.13 -17.10 -21.97
CA ILE A 285 -30.59 -17.21 -21.94
C ILE A 285 -31.21 -16.72 -23.28
N LYS A 286 -30.69 -15.64 -23.87
CA LYS A 286 -31.11 -15.18 -25.20
C LYS A 286 -30.86 -16.23 -26.27
N ILE A 287 -29.71 -16.91 -26.21
CA ILE A 287 -29.36 -18.01 -27.13
C ILE A 287 -30.42 -19.12 -27.06
N VAL A 288 -30.75 -19.62 -25.85
CA VAL A 288 -31.73 -20.71 -25.71
C VAL A 288 -33.15 -20.29 -26.13
N LYS A 289 -33.50 -19.01 -26.00
CA LYS A 289 -34.77 -18.44 -26.49
C LYS A 289 -34.81 -18.19 -28.00
N GLY A 290 -33.69 -18.38 -28.71
CA GLY A 290 -33.59 -18.07 -30.14
C GLY A 290 -33.64 -16.57 -30.45
N GLU A 291 -33.35 -15.71 -29.47
CA GLU A 291 -33.30 -14.26 -29.68
C GLU A 291 -32.08 -13.87 -30.53
N LYS A 292 -32.23 -12.82 -31.34
CA LYS A 292 -31.12 -12.31 -32.16
C LYS A 292 -30.09 -11.58 -31.29
N LEU A 293 -28.87 -12.11 -31.25
CA LEU A 293 -27.74 -11.46 -30.57
C LEU A 293 -27.13 -10.35 -31.43
N THR A 294 -26.65 -9.29 -30.77
CA THR A 294 -25.77 -8.30 -31.39
C THR A 294 -24.36 -8.85 -31.60
N SER A 295 -23.60 -8.29 -32.55
CA SER A 295 -22.21 -8.71 -32.78
C SER A 295 -21.34 -8.60 -31.52
N LYS A 296 -21.61 -7.62 -30.64
CA LYS A 296 -20.90 -7.45 -29.37
C LYS A 296 -21.23 -8.56 -28.37
N GLU A 297 -22.47 -9.01 -28.31
CA GLU A 297 -22.88 -10.12 -27.43
C GLU A 297 -22.30 -11.45 -27.91
N VAL A 298 -22.30 -11.69 -29.24
CA VAL A 298 -21.68 -12.88 -29.84
C VAL A 298 -20.19 -12.94 -29.50
N LEU A 299 -19.48 -11.83 -29.67
CA LEU A 299 -18.03 -11.76 -29.40
C LEU A 299 -17.74 -11.93 -27.91
N PHE A 300 -18.50 -11.25 -27.04
CA PHE A 300 -18.37 -11.36 -25.58
C PHE A 300 -18.58 -12.80 -25.07
N ILE A 301 -19.67 -13.47 -25.47
CA ILE A 301 -19.96 -14.83 -24.97
C ILE A 301 -19.00 -15.88 -25.55
N SER A 302 -18.51 -15.69 -26.78
CA SER A 302 -17.62 -16.67 -27.42
C SER A 302 -16.17 -16.55 -26.96
N GLU A 303 -15.69 -15.34 -26.68
CA GLU A 303 -14.29 -15.12 -26.28
C GLU A 303 -14.10 -15.16 -24.77
N GLU A 304 -14.99 -14.54 -23.99
CA GLU A 304 -14.79 -14.38 -22.54
C GLU A 304 -15.48 -15.48 -21.71
N TYR A 305 -16.57 -16.07 -22.23
CA TYR A 305 -17.39 -17.07 -21.52
C TYR A 305 -17.82 -18.26 -22.41
N PRO A 306 -16.86 -18.93 -23.09
CA PRO A 306 -17.16 -20.00 -24.04
C PRO A 306 -17.95 -21.16 -23.41
N ASP A 307 -17.70 -21.47 -22.14
CA ASP A 307 -18.41 -22.52 -21.41
C ASP A 307 -19.92 -22.23 -21.31
N MET A 308 -20.31 -20.98 -21.05
CA MET A 308 -21.73 -20.60 -20.99
C MET A 308 -22.41 -20.68 -22.35
N LYS A 309 -21.68 -20.35 -23.42
CA LYS A 309 -22.16 -20.55 -24.79
C LYS A 309 -22.41 -22.03 -25.05
N GLN A 310 -21.46 -22.90 -24.70
CA GLN A 310 -21.59 -24.34 -24.88
C GLN A 310 -22.76 -24.92 -24.08
N ILE A 311 -22.96 -24.46 -22.83
CA ILE A 311 -24.09 -24.86 -21.99
C ILE A 311 -25.42 -24.48 -22.68
N ALA A 312 -25.53 -23.27 -23.23
CA ALA A 312 -26.73 -22.83 -23.95
C ALA A 312 -26.99 -23.69 -25.20
N GLU A 313 -25.96 -23.95 -26.00
CA GLU A 313 -26.06 -24.79 -27.21
C GLU A 313 -26.44 -26.23 -26.89
N GLN A 314 -25.88 -26.80 -25.82
CA GLN A 314 -26.25 -28.13 -25.34
C GLN A 314 -27.71 -28.14 -24.86
N SER A 315 -28.14 -27.11 -24.14
CA SER A 315 -29.53 -27.00 -23.66
C SER A 315 -30.53 -26.91 -24.82
N ILE A 316 -30.18 -26.20 -25.92
CA ILE A 316 -30.98 -26.19 -27.15
C ILE A 316 -31.11 -27.60 -27.74
N LYS A 317 -30.03 -28.39 -27.73
CA LYS A 317 -30.05 -29.76 -28.24
C LYS A 317 -30.95 -30.65 -27.38
N GLU A 318 -30.77 -30.64 -26.07
CA GLU A 318 -31.60 -31.39 -25.11
C GLU A 318 -33.09 -31.00 -25.25
N CYS A 319 -33.40 -29.72 -25.47
CA CYS A 319 -34.76 -29.26 -25.70
C CYS A 319 -35.35 -29.68 -27.05
N LYS A 320 -34.55 -29.99 -28.08
CA LYS A 320 -35.07 -30.57 -29.33
C LYS A 320 -35.59 -31.98 -29.11
N ASP A 321 -34.86 -32.77 -28.33
CA ASP A 321 -35.26 -34.13 -27.97
C ASP A 321 -36.55 -34.10 -27.15
N LEU A 322 -36.64 -33.18 -26.17
CA LEU A 322 -37.87 -32.95 -25.39
C LEU A 322 -39.07 -32.54 -26.27
N LYS A 323 -38.86 -31.66 -27.26
CA LYS A 323 -39.92 -31.28 -28.22
C LYS A 323 -40.41 -32.48 -29.03
N GLU A 324 -39.54 -33.42 -29.36
CA GLU A 324 -39.90 -34.63 -30.09
C GLU A 324 -40.72 -35.60 -29.22
N GLU A 325 -40.33 -35.78 -27.96
CA GLU A 325 -41.13 -36.55 -26.98
C GLU A 325 -42.53 -35.97 -26.82
N LEU A 326 -42.66 -34.64 -26.70
CA LEU A 326 -43.95 -33.96 -26.59
C LEU A 326 -44.84 -34.15 -27.82
N LYS A 327 -44.27 -34.26 -29.03
CA LYS A 327 -45.06 -34.55 -30.23
C LYS A 327 -45.69 -35.95 -30.19
N ASN A 328 -45.07 -36.89 -29.49
CA ASN A 328 -45.56 -38.27 -29.37
C ASN A 328 -46.63 -38.43 -28.28
N CYS A 329 -46.81 -37.44 -27.39
CA CYS A 329 -47.86 -37.45 -26.38
C CYS A 329 -49.26 -37.25 -26.98
N LYS A 330 -50.21 -38.09 -26.57
CA LYS A 330 -51.61 -38.07 -27.04
C LYS A 330 -52.53 -37.24 -26.16
N THR A 331 -52.19 -37.08 -24.87
CA THR A 331 -53.01 -36.34 -23.91
C THR A 331 -52.24 -35.17 -23.29
N ASN A 332 -52.97 -34.18 -22.77
CA ASN A 332 -52.36 -33.06 -22.04
C ASN A 332 -51.70 -33.51 -20.72
N GLU A 333 -52.23 -34.55 -20.08
CA GLU A 333 -51.66 -35.12 -18.86
C GLU A 333 -50.29 -35.77 -19.12
N GLU A 334 -50.14 -36.48 -20.25
CA GLU A 334 -48.86 -37.02 -20.69
C GLU A 334 -47.83 -35.91 -20.95
N ARG A 335 -48.22 -34.83 -21.64
CA ARG A 335 -47.36 -33.67 -21.90
C ARG A 335 -46.89 -33.01 -20.60
N GLN A 336 -47.81 -32.78 -19.66
CA GLN A 336 -47.50 -32.22 -18.35
C GLN A 336 -46.53 -33.09 -17.57
N LYS A 337 -46.69 -34.42 -17.63
CA LYS A 337 -45.78 -35.36 -16.97
C LYS A 337 -44.38 -35.33 -17.57
N VAL A 338 -44.26 -35.30 -18.90
CA VAL A 338 -42.96 -35.19 -19.60
C VAL A 338 -42.24 -33.90 -19.21
N LEU A 339 -42.93 -32.75 -19.26
CA LEU A 339 -42.36 -31.47 -18.83
C LEU A 339 -41.97 -31.46 -17.34
N SER A 340 -42.81 -32.04 -16.47
CA SER A 340 -42.52 -32.12 -15.04
C SER A 340 -41.31 -33.01 -14.75
N ASN A 341 -41.13 -34.10 -15.49
CA ASN A 341 -39.95 -34.96 -15.35
C ASN A 341 -38.67 -34.21 -15.73
N ALA A 342 -38.68 -33.49 -16.86
CA ALA A 342 -37.52 -32.71 -17.29
C ALA A 342 -37.13 -31.62 -16.27
N ILE A 343 -38.12 -30.95 -15.66
CA ILE A 343 -37.87 -29.99 -14.58
C ILE A 343 -37.27 -30.70 -13.35
N ASN A 344 -37.88 -31.79 -12.90
CA ASN A 344 -37.42 -32.55 -11.74
C ASN A 344 -35.99 -33.08 -11.93
N ASP A 345 -35.63 -33.54 -13.13
CA ASP A 345 -34.28 -34.01 -13.43
C ASP A 345 -33.24 -32.90 -13.26
N VAL A 346 -33.53 -31.68 -13.75
CA VAL A 346 -32.65 -30.53 -13.55
C VAL A 346 -32.55 -30.15 -12.07
N GLU A 347 -33.66 -30.15 -11.35
CA GLU A 347 -33.68 -29.89 -9.90
C GLU A 347 -32.88 -30.94 -9.11
N ASP A 348 -33.01 -32.22 -9.45
CA ASP A 348 -32.31 -33.30 -8.77
C ASP A 348 -30.81 -33.27 -9.06
N MET A 349 -30.41 -32.95 -10.29
CA MET A 349 -29.00 -32.70 -10.61
C MET A 349 -28.46 -31.47 -9.87
N ALA A 350 -29.27 -30.42 -9.68
CA ALA A 350 -28.90 -29.25 -8.88
C ALA A 350 -28.72 -29.60 -7.39
N LYS A 351 -29.67 -30.35 -6.79
CA LYS A 351 -29.59 -30.82 -5.40
C LYS A 351 -28.36 -31.70 -5.15
N LYS A 352 -27.97 -32.51 -6.14
CA LYS A 352 -26.76 -33.34 -6.11
C LYS A 352 -25.47 -32.56 -6.35
N GLY A 353 -25.54 -31.25 -6.62
CA GLY A 353 -24.39 -30.40 -6.93
C GLY A 353 -23.73 -30.67 -8.28
N ILE A 354 -24.41 -31.42 -9.17
CA ILE A 354 -23.92 -31.77 -10.51
C ILE A 354 -24.00 -30.54 -11.42
N LEU A 355 -25.08 -29.77 -11.30
CA LEU A 355 -25.27 -28.53 -12.04
C LEU A 355 -24.95 -27.31 -11.16
N SER A 356 -24.20 -26.38 -11.70
CA SER A 356 -24.06 -25.03 -11.14
C SER A 356 -25.36 -24.25 -11.26
N GLU A 357 -25.53 -23.24 -10.40
CA GLU A 357 -26.69 -22.36 -10.38
C GLU A 357 -26.97 -21.70 -11.75
N VAL A 358 -25.92 -21.26 -12.46
CA VAL A 358 -26.00 -20.70 -13.81
C VAL A 358 -26.50 -21.75 -14.81
N GLN A 359 -25.98 -22.98 -14.75
CA GLN A 359 -26.44 -24.07 -15.62
C GLN A 359 -27.91 -24.40 -15.40
N VAL A 360 -28.36 -24.40 -14.14
CA VAL A 360 -29.78 -24.60 -13.79
C VAL A 360 -30.64 -23.52 -14.43
N ARG A 361 -30.27 -22.24 -14.28
CA ARG A 361 -31.05 -21.12 -14.87
C ARG A 361 -31.12 -21.19 -16.40
N ILE A 362 -30.02 -21.52 -17.07
CA ILE A 362 -29.99 -21.66 -18.54
C ILE A 362 -30.89 -22.84 -18.99
N ARG A 363 -30.73 -24.01 -18.37
CA ARG A 363 -31.53 -25.21 -18.69
C ARG A 363 -33.02 -25.02 -18.42
N MET A 364 -33.37 -24.46 -17.26
CA MET A 364 -34.77 -24.14 -16.92
C MET A 364 -35.37 -23.13 -17.90
N SER A 365 -34.62 -22.10 -18.31
CA SER A 365 -35.09 -21.14 -19.32
C SER A 365 -35.38 -21.81 -20.67
N ALA A 366 -34.57 -22.80 -21.06
CA ALA A 366 -34.78 -23.56 -22.28
C ALA A 366 -36.04 -24.43 -22.21
N ILE A 367 -36.26 -25.15 -21.09
CA ILE A 367 -37.48 -25.94 -20.85
C ILE A 367 -38.73 -25.03 -20.83
N GLU A 368 -38.64 -23.85 -20.23
CA GLU A 368 -39.74 -22.89 -20.19
C GLU A 368 -40.15 -22.44 -21.61
N GLU A 369 -39.19 -22.28 -22.53
CA GLU A 369 -39.48 -21.94 -23.92
C GLU A 369 -40.16 -23.10 -24.65
N VAL A 370 -39.72 -24.34 -24.44
CA VAL A 370 -40.40 -25.54 -24.95
C VAL A 370 -41.85 -25.60 -24.47
N LYS A 371 -42.08 -25.35 -23.17
CA LYS A 371 -43.42 -25.31 -22.58
C LYS A 371 -44.30 -24.25 -23.25
N LYS A 372 -43.79 -23.03 -23.44
CA LYS A 372 -44.52 -21.94 -24.12
C LYS A 372 -44.88 -22.28 -25.55
N GLU A 373 -43.97 -22.92 -26.29
CA GLU A 373 -44.25 -23.37 -27.65
C GLU A 373 -45.31 -24.48 -27.69
N ASP A 374 -45.22 -25.47 -26.80
CA ASP A 374 -46.19 -26.57 -26.72
C ASP A 374 -47.60 -26.05 -26.35
N GLU A 375 -47.69 -25.13 -25.39
CA GLU A 375 -48.95 -24.48 -25.01
C GLU A 375 -49.56 -23.71 -26.19
N LYS A 376 -48.76 -22.97 -26.97
CA LYS A 376 -49.23 -22.24 -28.16
C LYS A 376 -49.73 -23.18 -29.27
N MET A 377 -49.11 -24.34 -29.44
CA MET A 377 -49.53 -25.30 -30.47
C MET A 377 -50.79 -26.07 -30.09
N ASN A 378 -51.00 -26.35 -28.80
CA ASN A 378 -52.03 -27.29 -28.34
C ASN A 378 -53.21 -26.68 -27.59
N ASN A 379 -53.11 -25.45 -27.07
CA ASN A 379 -54.22 -24.73 -26.43
C ASN A 379 -54.57 -23.45 -27.21
N LYS A 380 -55.73 -23.43 -27.89
CA LYS A 380 -56.25 -22.20 -28.52
C LYS A 380 -56.89 -21.20 -27.54
N GLU A 381 -57.20 -21.58 -26.30
CA GLU A 381 -57.80 -20.68 -25.31
C GLU A 381 -57.43 -21.10 -23.88
N LYS A 382 -56.49 -20.37 -23.26
CA LYS A 382 -56.47 -19.95 -21.83
C LYS A 382 -55.06 -19.49 -21.42
N GLU A 383 -55.03 -18.41 -20.66
CA GLU A 383 -53.83 -17.82 -20.05
C GLU A 383 -52.98 -18.84 -19.26
N PRO A 384 -51.66 -18.63 -19.19
CA PRO A 384 -50.70 -19.58 -18.61
C PRO A 384 -51.04 -19.88 -17.14
N LYS A 385 -51.30 -21.15 -16.81
CA LYS A 385 -51.63 -21.57 -15.44
C LYS A 385 -50.44 -21.74 -14.50
N PHE A 386 -49.19 -21.63 -14.98
CA PHE A 386 -48.01 -21.70 -14.11
C PHE A 386 -46.87 -20.85 -14.67
N TYR A 387 -46.60 -19.73 -14.00
CA TYR A 387 -45.40 -18.92 -14.21
C TYR A 387 -44.22 -19.62 -13.54
N ILE A 388 -43.38 -20.30 -14.31
CA ILE A 388 -42.12 -20.86 -13.81
C ILE A 388 -41.18 -19.67 -13.69
N ASN A 389 -40.99 -19.15 -12.48
CA ASN A 389 -39.97 -18.16 -12.25
C ASN A 389 -38.63 -18.90 -12.03
N PRO A 390 -37.69 -18.89 -12.98
CA PRO A 390 -36.41 -19.57 -12.82
C PRO A 390 -35.59 -19.04 -11.63
N TYR A 391 -35.96 -17.89 -11.05
CA TYR A 391 -35.35 -17.31 -9.86
C TYR A 391 -35.99 -17.76 -8.53
N ILE A 392 -37.15 -18.44 -8.52
CA ILE A 392 -37.81 -18.89 -7.27
C ILE A 392 -37.23 -20.23 -6.77
N TYR A 393 -36.74 -21.08 -7.67
CA TYR A 393 -36.28 -22.44 -7.35
C TYR A 393 -34.94 -22.51 -6.58
N ILE A 394 -34.34 -21.35 -6.27
CA ILE A 394 -33.00 -21.24 -5.65
C ILE A 394 -33.10 -20.78 -4.18
N ASN A 395 -34.27 -20.35 -3.70
CA ASN A 395 -34.33 -19.50 -2.50
C ASN A 395 -34.58 -20.21 -1.15
N SER A 396 -34.15 -21.46 -0.95
CA SER A 396 -34.24 -22.07 0.38
C SER A 396 -33.02 -21.82 1.30
N GLY A 397 -31.94 -21.18 0.80
CA GLY A 397 -30.72 -20.95 1.59
C GLY A 397 -30.28 -19.48 1.75
N GLU A 398 -30.42 -18.64 0.70
CA GLU A 398 -29.77 -17.32 0.68
C GLU A 398 -30.33 -16.30 1.67
N PHE A 399 -31.61 -16.39 2.06
CA PHE A 399 -32.22 -15.39 2.95
C PHE A 399 -31.72 -15.52 4.39
N LEU A 400 -31.51 -16.74 4.87
CA LEU A 400 -30.96 -17.02 6.20
C LEU A 400 -29.46 -16.70 6.27
N ASP A 401 -28.69 -16.98 5.21
CA ASP A 401 -27.26 -16.64 5.15
C ASP A 401 -27.02 -15.13 5.06
N LYS A 402 -27.85 -14.38 4.32
CA LYS A 402 -27.78 -12.91 4.30
C LYS A 402 -28.17 -12.32 5.67
N LEU A 403 -29.14 -12.91 6.36
CA LEU A 403 -29.48 -12.53 7.75
C LEU A 403 -28.35 -12.84 8.74
N ALA A 404 -27.68 -13.98 8.60
CA ALA A 404 -26.53 -14.35 9.43
C ALA A 404 -25.33 -13.42 9.20
N VAL A 405 -25.04 -13.05 7.96
CA VAL A 405 -23.97 -12.10 7.61
C VAL A 405 -24.29 -10.69 8.13
N ILE A 406 -25.55 -10.24 8.04
CA ILE A 406 -25.98 -8.96 8.63
C ILE A 406 -25.85 -9.00 10.16
N MET A 407 -26.23 -10.10 10.82
CA MET A 407 -26.07 -10.27 12.26
C MET A 407 -24.60 -10.28 12.70
N ILE A 408 -23.70 -10.92 11.94
CA ILE A 408 -22.25 -10.91 12.22
C ILE A 408 -21.67 -9.50 12.05
N ILE A 409 -22.06 -8.77 11.01
CA ILE A 409 -21.60 -7.39 10.79
C ILE A 409 -22.13 -6.45 11.91
N VAL A 410 -23.38 -6.62 12.35
CA VAL A 410 -23.96 -5.84 13.46
C VAL A 410 -23.23 -6.15 14.78
N VAL A 411 -22.91 -7.41 15.07
CA VAL A 411 -22.14 -7.79 16.27
C VAL A 411 -20.72 -7.24 16.23
N ILE A 412 -20.06 -7.23 15.07
CA ILE A 412 -18.71 -6.64 14.91
C ILE A 412 -18.75 -5.12 15.10
N ILE A 413 -19.75 -4.42 14.54
CA ILE A 413 -19.89 -2.96 14.69
C ILE A 413 -20.21 -2.58 16.14
N ILE A 414 -21.09 -3.32 16.82
CA ILE A 414 -21.41 -3.09 18.24
C ILE A 414 -20.19 -3.40 19.12
N GLY A 415 -19.44 -4.45 18.83
CA GLY A 415 -18.20 -4.78 19.54
C GLY A 415 -17.12 -3.71 19.40
N ILE A 416 -16.98 -3.12 18.21
CA ILE A 416 -16.04 -2.01 17.98
C ILE A 416 -16.49 -0.74 18.71
N LEU A 417 -17.79 -0.45 18.77
CA LEU A 417 -18.34 0.70 19.48
C LEU A 417 -18.29 0.59 21.01
N TYR A 418 -18.16 -0.61 21.57
CA TYR A 418 -18.03 -0.84 23.02
C TYR A 418 -16.58 -0.93 23.51
N ILE A 419 -15.61 -1.03 22.59
CA ILE A 419 -14.17 -1.16 22.88
C ILE A 419 -13.43 0.19 22.70
N PHE A 420 -14.04 1.18 22.06
CA PHE A 420 -13.60 2.58 22.03
C PHE A 420 -14.50 3.44 22.91
#